data_AF-A0A5Q0JXG4-F1
#
_entry.id   AF-A0A5Q0JXG4-F1
#
_cell.length_a   1.000
_cell.length_b   1.000
_cell.length_c   1.000
_cell.angle_alpha   90.00
_cell.angle_beta   90.00
_cell.angle_gamma   90.00
#
_symmetry.space_group_name_H-M   'P 1'
#
loop_
_entity.id
_entity.type
_entity.pdbx_description
1 polymer ?
#
loop_
_entity_poly.entity_id
_entity_poly.type
_entity_poly.pdbx_seq_one_letter_code
_entity_poly.pdbx_strand_id
1 'polypeptide(L)' 'MKKSISLILGVIAMVNVFYTFNNNSETGEIFGFEMNIWVYRLIWSTLAVGIFYDYSKKKSTTK' A
#
# COMPACT_ATOMS: atom_id res chain seq x y z
N MET A 1 -2.89 -17.67 4.60
CA MET A 1 -1.93 -16.67 5.12
C MET A 1 -2.57 -15.95 6.30
N LYS A 2 -1.89 -15.87 7.45
CA LYS A 2 -2.46 -15.35 8.70
C LYS A 2 -3.00 -13.93 8.44
N LYS A 3 -4.31 -13.71 8.64
CA LYS A 3 -5.04 -12.45 8.36
C LYS A 3 -4.30 -11.19 8.83
N SER A 4 -3.49 -11.31 9.88
CA SER A 4 -2.66 -10.27 10.46
C SER A 4 -1.60 -9.71 9.50
N ILE A 5 -0.97 -10.53 8.65
CA ILE A 5 0.14 -10.08 7.77
C ILE A 5 -0.38 -9.15 6.67
N SER A 6 -1.50 -9.50 6.03
CA SER A 6 -2.13 -8.64 5.03
C SER A 6 -2.56 -7.29 5.63
N LEU A 7 -3.05 -7.30 6.86
CA LEU A 7 -3.48 -6.08 7.56
C LEU A 7 -2.28 -5.18 7.89
N ILE A 8 -1.18 -5.76 8.39
CA ILE A 8 0.08 -5.03 8.65
C ILE A 8 0.64 -4.41 7.36
N LEU A 9 0.70 -5.19 6.27
CA LEU A 9 1.13 -4.70 4.96
C LEU A 9 0.25 -3.55 4.45
N GLY A 10 -1.06 -3.62 4.66
CA GLY A 10 -2.00 -2.56 4.28
C GLY A 10 -1.78 -1.27 5.07
N VAL A 11 -1.50 -1.38 6.38
CA VAL A 11 -1.20 -0.22 7.23
C VAL A 11 0.12 0.42 6.83
N ILE A 12 1.17 -0.37 6.60
CA ILE A 12 2.48 0.13 6.11
C ILE A 12 2.30 0.86 4.77
N ALA A 13 1.49 0.30 3.88
CA ALA A 13 1.19 0.92 2.59
C ALA A 13 0.53 2.29 2.72
N MET A 14 -0.49 2.41 3.59
CA MET A 14 -1.12 3.70 3.85
C MET A 14 -0.13 4.71 4.43
N VAL A 15 0.65 4.33 5.45
CA VAL A 15 1.61 5.22 6.09
C VAL A 15 2.62 5.74 5.08
N ASN A 16 3.14 4.89 4.20
CA ASN A 16 4.05 5.33 3.13
C ASN A 16 3.40 6.36 2.21
N VAL A 17 2.16 6.15 1.75
CA VAL A 17 1.44 7.14 0.94
C VAL A 17 1.33 8.47 1.68
N PHE A 18 0.82 8.46 2.92
CA PHE A 18 0.66 9.69 3.73
C PHE A 18 1.98 10.40 4.01
N TYR A 19 3.05 9.65 4.25
CA TYR A 19 4.38 10.22 4.44
C TYR A 19 4.86 10.95 3.18
N THR A 20 4.60 10.39 2.00
CA THR A 20 4.94 11.05 0.73
C THR A 20 4.16 12.33 0.47
N PHE A 21 2.99 12.51 1.08
CA PHE A 21 2.20 13.74 0.93
C PHE A 21 2.73 14.87 1.82
N ASN A 22 3.30 14.52 2.97
CA ASN A 22 3.94 15.49 3.86
C ASN A 22 5.37 15.83 3.43
N ASN A 23 5.99 14.97 2.62
CA ASN A 23 7.34 15.15 2.12
C ASN A 23 7.32 15.70 0.69
N ASN A 24 7.93 16.88 0.46
CA ASN A 24 8.00 17.52 -0.86
C ASN A 24 9.03 16.88 -1.82
N SER A 25 9.35 15.60 -1.64
CA SER A 25 10.29 14.91 -2.52
C SER A 25 9.64 14.61 -3.88
N GLU A 26 10.35 14.94 -4.95
CA GLU A 26 9.93 14.69 -6.33
C GLU A 26 10.16 13.23 -6.76
N THR A 27 11.04 12.53 -6.05
CA THR A 27 11.34 11.11 -6.20
C THR A 27 11.06 10.35 -4.90
N GLY A 28 10.62 9.11 -5.04
CA GLY A 28 10.51 8.13 -3.96
C GLY A 28 11.33 6.90 -4.31
N GLU A 29 11.84 6.20 -3.30
CA GLU A 29 12.63 4.99 -3.48
C GLU A 29 11.79 3.75 -3.15
N ILE A 30 11.74 2.79 -4.07
CA ILE A 30 11.13 1.47 -3.86
C ILE A 30 12.17 0.40 -4.13
N PHE A 31 12.47 -0.43 -3.13
CA PHE A 31 13.47 -1.52 -3.23
C PHE A 31 14.85 -1.07 -3.75
N GLY A 32 15.31 0.14 -3.40
CA GLY A 32 16.59 0.68 -3.87
C GLY A 32 16.52 1.38 -5.24
N PHE A 33 15.36 1.42 -5.88
CA PHE A 33 15.15 2.14 -7.14
C PHE A 33 14.44 3.46 -6.91
N GLU A 34 15.08 4.56 -7.31
CA GLU A 34 14.43 5.86 -7.38
C GLU A 34 13.42 5.91 -8.52
N MET A 35 12.25 6.44 -8.22
CA MET A 35 11.17 6.63 -9.16
C MET A 35 10.37 7.88 -8.85
N ASN A 36 9.62 8.38 -9.84
CA ASN A 36 8.79 9.55 -9.65
C ASN A 36 7.78 9.33 -8.52
N ILE A 37 7.60 10.35 -7.67
CA ILE A 37 6.73 10.28 -6.49
C ILE A 37 5.27 9.93 -6.83
N TRP A 38 4.78 10.29 -8.01
CA TRP A 38 3.44 9.91 -8.47
C TRP A 38 3.33 8.42 -8.77
N VAL A 39 4.36 7.82 -9.35
CA VAL A 39 4.41 6.37 -9.61
C VAL A 39 4.55 5.62 -8.28
N TYR A 40 5.38 6.12 -7.37
CA TYR A 40 5.48 5.61 -6.00
C TYR A 40 4.10 5.56 -5.33
N ARG A 41 3.36 6.68 -5.35
CA ARG A 41 2.01 6.78 -4.77
C ARG A 41 1.04 5.79 -5.42
N LEU A 42 1.05 5.67 -6.76
CA LEU A 42 0.20 4.72 -7.48
C LEU A 42 0.47 3.26 -7.09
N ILE A 43 1.73 2.87 -6.94
CA ILE A 43 2.10 1.51 -6.52
C ILE A 43 1.54 1.23 -5.13
N TRP A 44 1.78 2.12 -4.16
CA TRP A 44 1.30 1.94 -2.80
C TRP A 44 -0.23 2.01 -2.69
N SER A 45 -0.89 2.89 -3.44
CA SER A 45 -2.35 2.93 -3.53
C SER A 45 -2.91 1.64 -4.12
N THR A 46 -2.32 1.11 -5.19
CA THR A 46 -2.76 -0.15 -5.81
C THR A 46 -2.58 -1.33 -4.86
N LEU A 47 -1.45 -1.39 -4.14
CA LEU A 47 -1.20 -2.37 -3.08
C LEU A 47 -2.26 -2.28 -1.97
N ALA A 48 -2.53 -1.08 -1.46
CA ALA A 48 -3.54 -0.86 -0.43
C ALA A 48 -4.92 -1.30 -0.88
N VAL A 49 -5.33 -0.95 -2.11
CA VAL A 49 -6.61 -1.39 -2.71
C VAL A 49 -6.65 -2.90 -2.88
N GLY A 50 -5.57 -3.53 -3.37
CA GLY A 50 -5.49 -4.99 -3.54
C GLY A 50 -5.61 -5.75 -2.22
N ILE A 51 -4.96 -5.26 -1.17
CA ILE A 51 -5.05 -5.81 0.19
C ILE A 51 -6.46 -5.63 0.75
N PHE A 52 -7.05 -4.44 0.56
CA PHE A 52 -8.41 -4.16 1.01
C PHE A 52 -9.44 -5.02 0.28
N TYR A 53 -9.23 -5.27 -1.01
CA TYR A 53 -10.06 -6.14 -1.83
C TYR A 53 -9.95 -7.62 -1.40
N ASP A 54 -8.74 -8.13 -1.15
CA ASP A 54 -8.56 -9.50 -0.61
C ASP A 54 -9.21 -9.64 0.77
N TYR A 55 -9.06 -8.62 1.63
CA TYR A 55 -9.68 -8.59 2.95
C TYR A 55 -11.22 -8.59 2.87
N SER A 56 -11.79 -7.76 1.98
CA SER A 56 -13.24 -7.67 1.77
C SER A 56 -13.81 -8.95 1.14
N LYS A 57 -13.11 -9.55 0.18
CA LYS A 57 -13.53 -10.79 -0.49
C LYS A 57 -13.49 -11.98 0.47
N LYS A 58 -12.50 -12.06 1.35
CA LYS A 58 -12.47 -13.07 2.45
C LYS A 58 -13.63 -12.95 3.43
N LYS A 59 -14.27 -11.79 3.54
CA LYS A 59 -15.48 -11.61 4.35
C LYS A 59 -16.73 -12.19 3.69
N SER A 60 -16.73 -12.35 2.35
CA SER A 60 -17.86 -12.88 1.58
C SER A 60 -17.86 -14.41 1.43
N THR A 61 -16.77 -15.10 1.73
CA THR A 61 -16.68 -16.58 1.73
C THR A 61 -16.85 -17.17 3.14
N THR A 62 -17.54 -16.44 4.02
CA THR A 62 -18.19 -17.01 5.21
C THR A 62 -19.69 -17.01 4.94
N LYS A 63 -20.12 -17.91 4.06
CA LYS A 63 -21.50 -18.38 3.95
C LYS A 63 -21.43 -19.87 3.68
#